data_AF-A0A940UKZ4-F1
#
_entry.id   AF-A0A940UKZ4-F1
#
_cell.length_a   1.000
_cell.length_b   1.000
_cell.length_c   1.000
_cell.angle_alpha   90.00
_cell.angle_beta   90.00
_cell.angle_gamma   90.00
#
_symmetry.space_group_name_H-M   'P 1'
#
loop_
_entity.id
_entity.type
_entity.pdbx_description
1 polymer ?
#
loop_
_entity_poly.entity_id
_entity_poly.type
_entity_poly.pdbx_seq_one_letter_code
_entity_poly.pdbx_strand_id
1 'polypeptide(L)' 'DGAGKMVTDAKVVVEYSMPAMPGMPAMNYKSDAALKGEKYKATMNLSMTGPWTVTVKITRADKTQSTKFTVDAK' A
#
# COMPACT_ATOMS: atom_id res chain seq x y z
N ASP A 1 -7.67 -15.96 6.23
CA ASP A 1 -7.54 -16.69 4.96
C ASP A 1 -8.94 -17.16 4.57
N GLY A 2 -9.08 -18.04 3.58
CA GLY A 2 -10.40 -18.54 3.17
C GLY A 2 -11.21 -19.24 4.27
N ALA A 3 -10.57 -19.64 5.38
CA ALA A 3 -11.21 -20.27 6.54
C ALA A 3 -11.44 -19.28 7.70
N GLY A 4 -11.20 -17.98 7.50
CA GLY A 4 -11.33 -16.95 8.54
C GLY A 4 -10.15 -16.86 9.50
N LYS A 5 -9.09 -17.66 9.32
CA LYS A 5 -7.88 -17.58 10.16
C LYS A 5 -7.09 -16.30 9.89
N MET A 6 -6.53 -15.72 10.93
CA MET A 6 -5.69 -14.53 10.76
C MET A 6 -4.43 -14.85 9.94
N VAL A 7 -4.11 -13.95 9.02
CA VAL A 7 -2.87 -14.02 8.25
C VAL A 7 -1.90 -13.08 8.93
N THR A 8 -0.89 -13.64 9.60
CA THR A 8 0.10 -12.91 10.42
C THR A 8 1.55 -13.17 9.98
N ASP A 9 1.72 -14.03 8.99
CA ASP A 9 2.97 -14.55 8.43
C ASP A 9 3.18 -14.08 6.98
N ALA A 10 2.58 -12.94 6.61
CA ALA A 10 2.76 -12.30 5.31
C ALA A 10 3.72 -11.10 5.40
N LYS A 11 4.43 -10.85 4.30
CA LYS A 11 5.08 -9.57 4.02
C LYS A 11 4.06 -8.68 3.30
N VAL A 12 3.75 -7.53 3.89
CA VAL A 12 2.81 -6.57 3.30
C VAL A 12 3.56 -5.29 2.95
N VAL A 13 3.49 -4.90 1.68
CA VAL A 13 4.12 -3.71 1.13
C VAL A 13 3.05 -2.82 0.54
N VAL A 14 3.08 -1.54 0.86
CA VAL A 14 2.22 -0.51 0.27
C VAL A 14 3.06 0.35 -0.65
N GLU A 15 2.76 0.32 -1.94
CA GLU A 15 3.30 1.23 -2.94
C GLU A 15 2.25 2.31 -3.22
N TYR A 16 2.66 3.57 -3.24
CA TYR A 16 1.74 4.67 -3.49
C TYR A 16 2.39 5.73 -4.37
N SER A 17 1.63 6.24 -5.33
CA SER A 17 2.15 7.16 -6.32
C SER A 17 1.13 8.18 -6.79
N MET A 18 1.64 9.34 -7.17
CA MET A 18 0.89 10.38 -7.85
C MET A 18 1.43 10.48 -9.28
N PRO A 19 0.56 10.50 -10.31
CA PRO A 19 1.02 10.65 -11.68
C PRO A 19 1.72 12.00 -11.88
N ALA A 20 2.53 12.10 -12.94
CA ALA A 20 3.15 13.37 -13.31
C ALA A 20 2.07 14.42 -13.63
N MET A 21 2.33 15.66 -13.23
CA MET A 21 1.48 16.83 -13.49
C MET A 21 2.30 17.90 -14.22
N PRO A 22 1.68 18.87 -14.91
CA PRO A 22 2.42 19.96 -15.54
C PRO A 22 3.35 20.66 -14.54
N GLY A 23 4.65 20.66 -14.82
CA GLY A 23 5.66 21.26 -13.95
C GLY A 23 6.16 20.37 -12.79
N MET A 24 5.66 19.14 -12.61
CA MET A 24 6.12 18.21 -11.57
C MET A 24 6.25 16.76 -12.08
N PRO A 25 7.38 16.06 -11.79
CA PRO A 25 7.53 14.65 -12.15
C PRO A 25 6.60 13.75 -11.31
N ALA A 26 6.39 12.51 -11.76
CA ALA A 26 5.64 11.52 -10.99
C ALA A 26 6.32 11.23 -9.64
N MET A 27 5.52 11.08 -8.60
CA MET A 27 6.00 10.72 -7.27
C MET A 27 5.68 9.26 -6.99
N ASN A 28 6.67 8.48 -6.55
CA ASN A 28 6.51 7.06 -6.25
C ASN A 28 7.16 6.76 -4.90
N TYR A 29 6.38 6.20 -3.99
CA TYR A 29 6.83 5.83 -2.64
C TYR A 29 6.45 4.40 -2.32
N LYS A 30 7.15 3.85 -1.34
CA LYS A 30 6.93 2.51 -0.81
C LYS A 30 7.05 2.54 0.71
N SER A 31 6.20 1.78 1.38
CA SER A 31 6.22 1.58 2.82
C SER A 31 5.97 0.11 3.14
N ASP A 32 6.78 -0.49 4.01
CA ASP A 32 6.50 -1.81 4.56
C ASP A 32 5.46 -1.68 5.67
N ALA A 33 4.44 -2.54 5.65
CA ALA A 33 3.44 -2.61 6.70
C ALA A 33 3.89 -3.58 7.80
N ALA A 34 3.86 -3.12 9.04
CA ALA A 34 4.18 -3.94 10.20
C ALA A 34 2.92 -4.60 10.76
N LEU A 35 3.00 -5.88 11.13
CA LEU A 35 1.95 -6.51 11.90
C LEU A 35 1.89 -5.88 13.30
N LYS A 36 0.73 -5.33 13.68
CA LYS A 36 0.46 -4.74 14.99
C LYS A 36 -0.80 -5.37 15.56
N GLY A 37 -0.60 -6.32 16.48
CA GLY A 37 -1.66 -7.20 16.95
C GLY A 37 -2.12 -8.08 15.78
N GLU A 38 -3.36 -7.87 15.34
CA GLU A 38 -4.02 -8.70 14.34
C GLU A 38 -4.11 -8.06 12.95
N LYS A 39 -3.58 -6.82 12.79
CA LYS A 39 -3.67 -6.05 11.55
C LYS A 39 -2.31 -5.54 11.12
N TYR A 40 -2.05 -5.56 9.81
CA TYR A 40 -0.91 -4.87 9.22
C TYR A 40 -1.18 -3.37 9.17
N LYS A 41 -0.22 -2.56 9.61
CA LYS A 41 -0.28 -1.10 9.61
C LYS A 41 0.91 -0.54 8.85
N ALA A 42 0.64 0.37 7.92
CA ALA A 42 1.63 1.19 7.23
C ALA A 42 1.26 2.66 7.39
N THR A 43 2.25 3.54 7.35
CA THR A 43 2.05 4.99 7.31
C THR A 43 2.44 5.48 5.93
N MET A 44 1.52 6.21 5.29
CA MET A 44 1.70 6.81 3.98
C MET A 44 1.79 8.31 4.15
N ASN A 45 2.91 8.91 3.75
CA ASN A 45 3.11 10.35 3.80
C ASN A 45 2.74 10.94 2.44
N LEU A 46 1.48 11.31 2.27
CA LEU A 46 0.99 11.96 1.05
C LEU A 46 1.38 13.43 1.11
N SER A 47 2.38 13.82 0.34
CA SER A 47 2.99 15.16 0.40
C SER A 47 2.18 16.24 -0.34
N MET A 48 1.19 15.86 -1.13
CA MET A 48 0.37 16.75 -1.93
C MET A 48 -1.10 16.30 -1.92
N THR A 49 -2.00 17.28 -1.92
CA THR A 49 -3.44 17.11 -2.17
C THR A 49 -3.67 16.54 -3.58
N GLY A 50 -4.73 15.74 -3.72
CA GLY A 50 -5.16 15.15 -4.99
C GLY A 50 -5.12 13.61 -5.00
N PRO A 51 -5.30 13.00 -6.17
CA PRO A 51 -5.45 11.55 -6.29
C PRO A 51 -4.10 10.83 -6.24
N TRP A 52 -3.98 9.88 -5.30
CA TRP A 52 -2.88 8.94 -5.17
C TRP A 52 -3.35 7.53 -5.53
N THR A 53 -2.62 6.87 -6.42
CA THR A 53 -2.77 5.43 -6.66
C THR A 53 -2.07 4.68 -5.53
N VAL A 54 -2.77 3.74 -4.90
CA VAL A 54 -2.24 2.89 -3.83
C VAL A 54 -2.33 1.43 -4.27
N THR A 55 -1.22 0.71 -4.18
CA THR A 55 -1.12 -0.73 -4.46
C THR A 55 -0.62 -1.43 -3.21
N VAL A 56 -1.44 -2.31 -2.65
CA VAL A 56 -1.07 -3.16 -1.51
C VAL A 56 -0.67 -4.52 -2.05
N LYS A 57 0.58 -4.91 -1.83
CA LYS A 57 1.15 -6.21 -2.19
C LYS A 57 1.30 -7.06 -0.93
N ILE A 58 0.75 -8.26 -0.96
CA ILE A 58 0.78 -9.23 0.14
C ILE A 58 1.50 -10.45 -0.38
N THR A 59 2.67 -10.75 0.18
CA THR A 59 3.47 -11.93 -0.15
C THR A 59 3.43 -12.89 1.03
N ARG A 60 2.98 -14.13 0.80
CA ARG A 60 2.94 -15.21 1.79
C ARG A 60 3.32 -16.52 1.13
N ALA A 61 4.27 -17.26 1.71
CA ALA A 61 4.78 -18.52 1.17
C ALA A 61 5.12 -18.41 -0.34
N ASP A 62 5.90 -17.37 -0.68
CA ASP A 62 6.36 -17.02 -2.04
C ASP A 62 5.27 -16.67 -3.05
N LYS A 63 4.00 -16.67 -2.65
CA LYS A 63 2.87 -16.22 -3.47
C LYS A 63 2.57 -14.76 -3.14
N THR A 64 2.51 -13.94 -4.19
CA THR A 64 2.15 -12.53 -4.07
C THR A 64 0.76 -12.28 -4.64
N GLN A 65 -0.09 -11.62 -3.88
CA GLN A 65 -1.33 -11.04 -4.36
C GLN A 65 -1.26 -9.52 -4.21
N SER A 66 -1.99 -8.80 -5.05
CA SER A 66 -2.03 -7.34 -4.98
C SER A 66 -3.42 -6.81 -5.20
N THR A 67 -3.76 -5.75 -4.47
CA THR A 67 -4.95 -4.93 -4.74
C THR A 67 -4.54 -3.49 -5.00
N LYS A 68 -5.24 -2.83 -5.91
CA LYS A 68 -4.99 -1.44 -6.31
C LYS A 68 -6.27 -0.63 -6.12
N PHE A 69 -6.13 0.54 -5.53
CA PHE A 69 -7.21 1.50 -5.35
C PHE A 69 -6.65 2.92 -5.38
N THR A 70 -7.54 3.91 -5.49
CA THR A 70 -7.18 5.33 -5.50
C THR A 70 -7.66 5.98 -4.21
N VAL A 71 -6.83 6.84 -3.62
CA VAL A 71 -7.16 7.67 -2.47
C VAL A 71 -7.02 9.13 -2.87
N ASP A 72 -8.00 9.95 -2.56
CA ASP A 72 -7.94 11.40 -2.76
C ASP A 72 -7.48 12.06 -1.44
N ALA A 73 -6.27 12.64 -1.45
CA ALA A 73 -5.73 13.37 -0.31
C ALA A 73 -6.30 14.79 -0.32
N LYS A 74 -6.81 15.27 0.81
CA LYS A 74 -7.41 16.60 0.97
C LYS A 74 -6.56 17.47 1.88
#